data_AF-A0A958M8V3-F1
#
_entry.id   AF-A0A958M8V3-F1
#
_cell.length_a   1.000
_cell.length_b   1.000
_cell.length_c   1.000
_cell.angle_alpha   90.00
_cell.angle_beta   90.00
_cell.angle_gamma   90.00
#
_symmetry.space_group_name_H-M   'P 1'
#
loop_
_entity.id
_entity.type
_entity.pdbx_description
1 polymer ?
#
loop_
_entity_poly.entity_id
_entity_poly.type
_entity_poly.pdbx_seq_one_letter_code
_entity_poly.pdbx_strand_id
1 'polypeptide(L)'
;MNVVRFILSKTFLKHLVLAFLVVVVIVIIALQWLKITTHHGDYIVVPDLAKKTLEEVEAIVEDHGLRYEVLDSADYSPDYPKFSVMAQNPGAGDKVKENRKIYLTLNPSGYRKVTVPNVIQVTRRNAETIIKAVGLRVGEVSSFNHRCEVRAGICEAECAELLTTFFQKRRQENNGK
;
A
#
# COMPACT_ATOMS: atom_id res chain seq x y z
N MET A 1 20.17 71.88 -3.96
CA MET A 1 19.26 71.67 -5.12
C MET A 1 19.98 71.12 -6.38
N ASN A 2 20.99 70.24 -6.24
CA ASN A 2 21.70 69.67 -7.41
C ASN A 2 21.26 68.23 -7.75
N VAL A 3 20.76 67.49 -6.75
CA VAL A 3 20.37 66.08 -6.90
C VAL A 3 19.12 65.93 -7.80
N VAL A 4 18.14 66.83 -7.66
CA VAL A 4 16.90 66.81 -8.46
C VAL A 4 17.18 67.10 -9.94
N ARG A 5 18.07 68.05 -10.26
CA ARG A 5 18.48 68.34 -11.65
C ARG A 5 19.27 67.18 -12.28
N PHE A 6 19.99 66.42 -11.48
CA PHE A 6 20.72 65.23 -11.93
C PHE A 6 19.77 64.07 -12.26
N ILE A 7 18.79 63.80 -11.40
CA ILE A 7 17.77 62.75 -11.61
C ILE A 7 16.87 63.06 -12.82
N LEU A 8 16.58 64.34 -13.09
CA LEU A 8 15.83 64.78 -14.28
C LEU A 8 16.69 65.00 -15.54
N SER A 9 17.98 64.64 -15.51
CA SER A 9 18.84 64.76 -16.69
C SER A 9 18.47 63.74 -17.77
N LYS A 10 18.51 64.16 -19.05
CA LYS A 10 18.28 63.28 -20.21
C LYS A 10 19.27 62.11 -20.28
N THR A 11 20.48 62.27 -19.74
CA THR A 11 21.49 61.21 -19.71
C THR A 11 21.17 60.16 -18.64
N PHE A 12 20.76 60.61 -17.45
CA PHE A 12 20.33 59.72 -16.36
C PHE A 12 19.12 58.89 -16.77
N LEU A 13 18.10 59.51 -17.39
CA LEU A 13 16.91 58.81 -17.86
C LEU A 13 17.23 57.74 -18.93
N LYS A 14 18.19 58.00 -19.84
CA LYS A 14 18.64 57.00 -20.84
C LYS A 14 19.29 55.78 -20.19
N HIS A 15 20.16 55.97 -19.19
CA HIS A 15 20.77 54.85 -18.47
C HIS A 15 19.76 54.09 -17.60
N LEU A 16 18.80 54.80 -17.00
CA LEU A 16 17.71 54.17 -16.23
C LEU A 16 16.83 53.29 -17.12
N VAL A 17 16.44 53.78 -18.29
CA VAL A 17 15.66 53.01 -19.27
C VAL A 17 16.48 51.83 -19.81
N LEU A 18 17.77 52.03 -20.10
CA LEU A 18 18.65 50.94 -20.54
C LEU A 18 18.81 49.87 -19.45
N ALA A 19 19.04 50.26 -18.19
CA ALA A 19 19.14 49.34 -17.07
C ALA A 19 17.84 48.57 -16.86
N PHE A 20 16.69 49.25 -16.97
CA PHE A 20 15.38 48.60 -16.91
C PHE A 20 15.18 47.58 -18.04
N LEU A 21 15.52 47.94 -19.28
CA LEU A 21 15.47 47.02 -20.43
C LEU A 21 16.36 45.79 -20.22
N VAL A 22 17.59 45.98 -19.73
CA VAL A 22 18.51 44.88 -19.42
C VAL A 22 17.93 43.95 -18.36
N VAL A 23 17.36 44.50 -17.28
CA VAL A 23 16.70 43.69 -16.24
C VAL A 23 15.52 42.92 -16.80
N VAL A 24 14.66 43.55 -17.62
CA VAL A 24 13.52 42.88 -18.26
C VAL A 24 14.00 41.72 -19.15
N VAL A 25 15.05 41.93 -19.95
CA VAL A 25 15.62 40.88 -20.79
C VAL A 25 16.18 39.72 -19.95
N ILE A 26 16.90 40.03 -18.87
CA ILE A 26 17.43 38.99 -17.96
C ILE A 26 16.29 38.19 -17.33
N VAL A 27 15.21 38.84 -16.89
CA VAL A 27 14.03 38.17 -16.33
C VAL A 27 13.37 37.26 -17.38
N ILE A 28 13.20 37.72 -18.62
CA ILE A 28 12.62 36.90 -19.70
C ILE A 28 13.48 35.66 -19.98
N ILE A 29 14.80 35.84 -20.08
CA ILE A 29 15.74 34.73 -20.30
C ILE A 29 15.69 33.74 -19.14
N ALA A 30 15.69 34.22 -17.89
CA ALA A 30 15.59 33.37 -16.70
C ALA A 30 14.28 32.58 -16.68
N LEU A 31 13.15 33.20 -17.03
CA LEU A 31 11.84 32.53 -17.11
C LEU A 31 11.78 31.51 -18.24
N GLN A 32 12.35 31.81 -19.42
CA GLN A 32 12.41 30.86 -20.54
C GLN A 32 13.31 29.66 -20.22
N TRP A 33 14.46 29.90 -19.59
CA TRP A 33 15.34 28.83 -19.12
C TRP A 33 14.61 27.96 -18.08
N LEU A 34 13.96 28.58 -17.10
CA LEU A 34 13.20 27.86 -16.09
C LEU A 34 12.10 26.98 -16.72
N LYS A 35 11.38 27.50 -17.72
CA LYS A 35 10.35 26.73 -18.45
C LYS A 35 10.94 25.50 -19.14
N ILE A 36 12.05 25.65 -19.85
CA ILE A 36 12.73 24.55 -20.57
C ILE A 36 13.27 23.50 -19.61
N THR A 37 13.91 23.89 -18.50
CA THR A 37 14.55 22.91 -17.61
C THR A 37 13.57 22.15 -16.74
N THR A 38 12.39 22.70 -16.46
CA THR A 38 11.44 22.10 -15.50
C THR A 38 10.26 21.38 -16.16
N HIS A 39 10.10 21.50 -17.49
CA HIS A 39 8.89 21.09 -18.24
C HIS A 39 7.62 21.55 -17.52
N HIS A 40 7.63 22.83 -17.10
CA HIS A 40 6.54 23.36 -16.29
C HIS A 40 5.30 23.57 -17.16
N GLY A 41 4.23 22.84 -16.85
CA GLY A 41 2.98 22.87 -17.60
C GLY A 41 2.66 21.55 -18.30
N ASP A 42 3.64 20.65 -18.43
CA ASP A 42 3.47 19.34 -19.03
C ASP A 42 3.04 18.34 -17.96
N TYR A 43 1.88 17.72 -18.18
CA TYR A 43 1.30 16.74 -17.25
C TYR A 43 0.68 15.60 -18.03
N ILE A 44 0.79 14.41 -17.45
CA ILE A 44 0.13 13.19 -17.87
C ILE A 44 -1.02 12.94 -16.89
N VAL A 45 -2.18 12.61 -17.43
CA VAL A 45 -3.35 12.24 -16.62
C VAL A 45 -3.21 10.79 -16.21
N VAL A 46 -3.34 10.52 -14.91
CA VAL A 46 -3.24 9.17 -14.38
C VAL A 46 -4.45 8.34 -14.84
N PRO A 47 -4.23 7.20 -15.52
CA PRO A 47 -5.31 6.33 -15.95
C PRO A 47 -5.97 5.63 -14.75
N ASP A 48 -7.20 5.17 -14.96
CA ASP A 48 -7.90 4.32 -13.98
C ASP A 48 -7.40 2.87 -14.12
N LEU A 49 -6.75 2.39 -13.06
CA LEU A 49 -6.17 1.06 -12.96
C LEU A 49 -7.02 0.15 -12.07
N ALA A 50 -8.14 0.62 -11.52
CA ALA A 50 -8.95 -0.17 -10.60
C ALA A 50 -9.43 -1.48 -11.22
N LYS A 51 -9.35 -2.59 -10.46
CA LYS A 51 -9.76 -3.94 -10.84
C LYS A 51 -9.02 -4.57 -12.04
N LYS A 52 -8.02 -3.89 -12.60
CA LYS A 52 -7.19 -4.44 -13.68
C LYS A 52 -6.17 -5.44 -13.15
N THR A 53 -5.73 -6.36 -14.01
CA THR A 53 -4.63 -7.28 -13.69
C THR A 53 -3.28 -6.58 -13.84
N LEU A 54 -2.22 -7.17 -13.28
CA LEU A 54 -0.89 -6.57 -13.36
C LEU A 54 -0.39 -6.45 -14.81
N GLU A 55 -0.74 -7.42 -15.67
CA GLU A 55 -0.38 -7.40 -17.09
C GLU A 55 -1.08 -6.25 -17.84
N GLU A 56 -2.37 -6.01 -17.56
CA GLU A 56 -3.11 -4.89 -18.14
C GLU A 56 -2.56 -3.55 -17.65
N VAL A 57 -2.22 -3.47 -16.37
CA VAL A 57 -1.64 -2.28 -15.76
C VAL A 57 -0.30 -1.93 -16.41
N GLU A 58 0.57 -2.91 -16.60
CA GLU A 58 1.87 -2.72 -17.22
C GLU A 58 1.72 -2.10 -18.62
N ALA A 59 0.85 -2.67 -19.46
CA ALA A 59 0.59 -2.14 -20.80
C ALA A 59 0.06 -0.69 -20.78
N ILE A 60 -0.87 -0.38 -19.87
CA ILE A 60 -1.47 0.96 -19.77
C ILE A 60 -0.45 2.00 -19.27
N VAL A 61 0.35 1.61 -18.27
CA VAL A 61 1.34 2.49 -17.63
C VAL A 61 2.51 2.78 -18.58
N GLU A 62 2.97 1.79 -19.34
CA GLU A 62 4.00 1.96 -20.36
C GLU A 62 3.54 2.86 -21.52
N ASP A 63 2.31 2.68 -22.01
CA ASP A 63 1.73 3.52 -23.08
C ASP A 63 1.67 5.01 -22.67
N HIS A 64 1.48 5.29 -21.38
CA HIS A 64 1.43 6.65 -20.84
C HIS A 64 2.80 7.17 -20.35
N GLY A 65 3.91 6.42 -20.51
CA GLY A 65 5.23 6.83 -20.03
C GLY A 65 5.31 6.98 -18.49
N LEU A 66 4.50 6.20 -17.78
CA LEU A 66 4.44 6.14 -16.32
C LEU A 66 5.19 4.90 -15.83
N ARG A 67 5.35 4.77 -14.50
CA ARG A 67 5.91 3.56 -13.87
C ARG A 67 4.99 3.12 -12.75
N TYR A 68 5.03 1.85 -12.37
CA TYR A 68 4.28 1.36 -11.21
C TYR A 68 5.19 0.67 -10.18
N GLU A 69 4.71 0.62 -8.94
CA GLU A 69 5.35 -0.08 -7.83
C GLU A 69 4.28 -0.70 -6.94
N VAL A 70 4.41 -1.99 -6.65
CA VAL A 70 3.42 -2.72 -5.85
C VAL A 70 3.73 -2.56 -4.36
N LEU A 71 2.71 -2.25 -3.57
CA LEU A 71 2.79 -2.18 -2.11
C LEU A 71 2.42 -3.54 -1.49
N ASP A 72 3.28 -4.03 -0.59
CA ASP A 72 3.11 -5.34 0.08
C ASP A 72 2.08 -5.35 1.23
N SER A 73 1.29 -4.28 1.36
CA SER A 73 0.40 -4.04 2.51
C SER A 73 -1.05 -3.98 2.09
N ALA A 74 -1.62 -5.13 1.70
CA ALA A 74 -3.01 -5.24 1.27
C ALA A 74 -3.79 -6.27 2.11
N ASP A 75 -4.96 -5.85 2.58
CA ASP A 75 -5.94 -6.77 3.15
C ASP A 75 -6.78 -7.38 2.03
N TYR A 76 -7.04 -8.68 2.14
CA TYR A 76 -7.86 -9.40 1.18
C TYR A 76 -9.29 -8.87 1.17
N SER A 77 -9.82 -8.54 -0.01
CA SER A 77 -11.23 -8.23 -0.21
C SER A 77 -11.88 -9.23 -1.17
N PRO A 78 -13.06 -9.80 -0.82
CA PRO A 78 -13.79 -10.70 -1.71
C PRO A 78 -14.43 -9.98 -2.91
N ASP A 79 -14.57 -8.66 -2.87
CA ASP A 79 -15.19 -7.87 -3.95
C ASP A 79 -14.28 -7.65 -5.16
N TYR A 80 -13.00 -8.01 -5.02
CA TYR A 80 -11.96 -7.79 -6.01
C TYR A 80 -11.42 -9.14 -6.54
N PRO A 81 -11.13 -9.26 -7.85
CA PRO A 81 -10.40 -10.41 -8.37
C PRO A 81 -9.02 -10.57 -7.72
N LYS A 82 -8.48 -11.80 -7.75
CA LYS A 82 -7.13 -12.07 -7.23
C LYS A 82 -6.09 -11.29 -8.04
N PHE A 83 -5.11 -10.72 -7.35
CA PHE A 83 -4.02 -9.92 -7.92
C PHE A 83 -4.48 -8.70 -8.73
N SER A 84 -5.72 -8.27 -8.55
CA SER A 84 -6.23 -7.05 -9.17
C SER A 84 -5.90 -5.82 -8.33
N VAL A 85 -5.82 -4.65 -8.97
CA VAL A 85 -5.60 -3.38 -8.27
C VAL A 85 -6.84 -3.01 -7.44
N MET A 86 -6.64 -2.91 -6.13
CA MET A 86 -7.65 -2.42 -5.19
C MET A 86 -7.59 -0.90 -5.03
N ALA A 87 -6.39 -0.36 -4.98
CA ALA A 87 -6.16 1.07 -4.83
C ALA A 87 -4.89 1.49 -5.58
N GLN A 88 -4.87 2.75 -6.00
CA GLN A 88 -3.73 3.38 -6.63
C GLN A 88 -3.45 4.74 -5.98
N ASN A 89 -2.19 5.12 -5.96
CA ASN A 89 -1.74 6.45 -5.56
C ASN A 89 -0.59 6.89 -6.47
N PRO A 90 -0.72 7.98 -7.24
CA PRO A 90 -1.83 8.94 -7.28
C PRO A 90 -3.15 8.38 -7.82
N GLY A 91 -4.25 9.09 -7.53
CA GLY A 91 -5.60 8.68 -7.91
C GLY A 91 -5.85 8.81 -9.41
N ALA A 92 -6.89 8.12 -9.91
CA ALA A 92 -7.29 8.25 -11.31
C ALA A 92 -7.72 9.70 -11.62
N GLY A 93 -7.26 10.25 -12.74
CA GLY A 93 -7.52 11.63 -13.15
C GLY A 93 -6.53 12.67 -12.56
N ASP A 94 -5.63 12.26 -11.66
CA ASP A 94 -4.60 13.16 -11.15
C ASP A 94 -3.62 13.56 -12.26
N LYS A 95 -3.04 14.75 -12.15
CA LYS A 95 -2.04 15.28 -13.08
C LYS A 95 -0.65 15.06 -12.53
N VAL A 96 0.13 14.21 -13.18
CA VAL A 96 1.50 13.87 -12.78
C VAL A 96 2.49 14.25 -13.87
N LYS A 97 3.76 14.41 -13.49
CA LYS A 97 4.83 14.52 -14.49
C LYS A 97 5.13 13.15 -15.09
N GLU A 98 5.76 13.14 -16.25
CA GLU A 98 6.32 11.94 -16.87
C GLU A 98 7.23 11.15 -15.91
N ASN A 99 7.36 9.84 -16.14
CA ASN A 99 8.18 8.94 -15.33
C ASN A 99 7.79 8.88 -13.84
N ARG A 100 6.62 9.37 -13.45
CA ARG A 100 6.10 9.25 -12.09
C ARG A 100 5.76 7.78 -11.78
N LYS A 101 6.14 7.34 -10.58
CA LYS A 101 5.74 6.04 -10.03
C LYS A 101 4.34 6.12 -9.44
N ILE A 102 3.48 5.19 -9.84
CA ILE A 102 2.16 4.92 -9.28
C ILE A 102 2.29 3.75 -8.32
N TYR A 103 1.95 3.99 -7.06
CA TYR A 103 1.89 2.95 -6.05
C TYR A 103 0.57 2.20 -6.15
N LEU A 104 0.64 0.88 -6.24
CA LEU A 104 -0.52 0.01 -6.41
C LEU A 104 -0.67 -0.90 -5.21
N THR A 105 -1.88 -0.96 -4.68
CA THR A 105 -2.27 -1.95 -3.68
C THR A 105 -3.04 -3.05 -4.38
N LEU A 106 -2.49 -4.26 -4.41
CA LEU A 106 -3.09 -5.41 -5.09
C LEU A 106 -3.89 -6.27 -4.11
N ASN A 107 -4.98 -6.86 -4.59
CA ASN A 107 -5.73 -7.84 -3.81
C ASN A 107 -4.91 -9.15 -3.71
N PRO A 108 -4.53 -9.62 -2.51
CA PRO A 108 -3.85 -10.89 -2.38
C PRO A 108 -4.76 -12.05 -2.83
N SER A 109 -4.16 -13.23 -3.00
CA SER A 109 -4.92 -14.42 -3.45
C SER A 109 -5.93 -14.95 -2.43
N GLY A 110 -5.85 -14.48 -1.17
CA GLY A 110 -6.74 -14.83 -0.07
C GLY A 110 -6.30 -14.18 1.24
N TYR A 111 -7.00 -14.53 2.32
CA TYR A 111 -6.70 -14.05 3.67
C TYR A 111 -5.26 -14.37 4.10
N ARG A 112 -4.70 -13.45 4.90
CA ARG A 112 -3.38 -13.64 5.53
C ARG A 112 -3.39 -14.90 6.38
N LYS A 113 -2.47 -15.82 6.08
CA LYS A 113 -2.26 -17.00 6.92
C LYS A 113 -1.51 -16.57 8.18
N VAL A 114 -2.06 -16.93 9.33
CA VAL A 114 -1.41 -16.75 10.64
C VAL A 114 -1.11 -18.12 11.24
N THR A 115 0.08 -18.26 11.83
CA THR A 115 0.47 -19.49 12.52
C THR A 115 -0.31 -19.61 13.82
N VAL A 116 -0.98 -20.74 14.02
CA VAL A 116 -1.66 -21.02 15.30
C VAL A 116 -0.59 -21.27 16.37
N PRO A 117 -0.55 -20.45 17.44
CA PRO A 117 0.43 -20.62 18.49
C PRO A 117 0.17 -21.90 19.28
N ASN A 118 1.23 -22.56 19.72
CA ASN A 118 1.11 -23.73 20.59
C ASN A 118 0.63 -23.29 21.99
N VAL A 119 -0.55 -23.76 22.37
CA VAL A 119 -1.17 -23.50 23.67
C VAL A 119 -1.39 -24.78 24.49
N ILE A 120 -0.57 -25.81 24.24
CA ILE A 120 -0.55 -27.03 25.05
C ILE A 120 0.04 -26.70 26.44
N GLN A 121 -0.57 -27.24 27.50
CA GLN A 121 -0.16 -27.07 28.90
C GLN A 121 -0.14 -25.62 29.43
N VAL A 122 -0.68 -24.64 28.71
CA VAL A 122 -0.91 -23.29 29.24
C VAL A 122 -2.30 -23.16 29.84
N THR A 123 -2.43 -22.28 30.84
CA THR A 123 -3.73 -21.98 31.43
C THR A 123 -4.65 -21.37 30.37
N ARG A 124 -5.96 -21.62 30.47
CA ARG A 124 -6.97 -21.07 29.55
C ARG A 124 -6.81 -19.56 29.36
N ARG A 125 -6.66 -18.80 30.44
CA ARG A 125 -6.49 -17.34 30.39
C ARG A 125 -5.27 -16.94 29.57
N ASN A 126 -4.15 -17.65 29.72
CA ASN A 126 -2.94 -17.37 28.94
C ASN A 126 -3.10 -17.80 27.48
N ALA A 127 -3.71 -18.95 27.21
CA ALA A 127 -4.03 -19.40 25.86
C ALA A 127 -4.89 -18.38 25.11
N GLU A 128 -5.93 -17.84 25.74
CA GLU A 128 -6.80 -16.82 25.15
C GLU A 128 -6.01 -15.54 24.78
N THR A 129 -5.09 -15.09 25.64
CA THR A 129 -4.24 -13.93 25.36
C THR A 129 -3.28 -14.19 24.19
N ILE A 130 -2.64 -15.36 24.17
CA ILE A 130 -1.69 -15.75 23.11
C ILE A 130 -2.40 -15.84 21.75
N ILE A 131 -3.60 -16.43 21.71
CA ILE A 131 -4.41 -16.56 20.50
C ILE A 131 -4.88 -15.18 20.01
N LYS A 132 -5.34 -14.31 20.90
CA LYS A 132 -5.75 -12.94 20.54
C LYS A 132 -4.59 -12.10 20.03
N ALA A 133 -3.38 -12.30 20.57
CA ALA A 133 -2.19 -11.56 20.15
C ALA A 133 -1.80 -11.80 18.69
N VAL A 134 -2.11 -12.98 18.13
CA VAL A 134 -1.89 -13.30 16.70
C VAL A 134 -3.08 -12.90 15.81
N GLY A 135 -4.05 -12.15 16.32
CA GLY A 135 -5.23 -11.71 15.58
C GLY A 135 -6.32 -12.77 15.43
N LEU A 136 -6.20 -13.91 16.11
CA LEU A 136 -7.22 -14.97 16.09
C LEU A 136 -8.30 -14.71 17.15
N ARG A 137 -9.53 -15.12 16.84
CA ARG A 137 -10.66 -15.08 17.77
C ARG A 137 -10.88 -16.44 18.40
N VAL A 138 -11.06 -16.47 19.72
CA VAL A 138 -11.39 -17.68 20.46
C VAL A 138 -12.86 -18.01 20.22
N GLY A 139 -13.11 -19.20 19.68
CA GLY A 139 -14.46 -19.72 19.45
C GLY A 139 -15.01 -20.47 20.67
N GLU A 140 -15.74 -21.55 20.40
CA GLU A 140 -16.30 -22.42 21.43
C GLU A 140 -15.21 -23.20 22.19
N VAL A 141 -15.33 -23.27 23.51
CA VAL A 141 -14.41 -23.98 24.40
C VAL A 141 -15.10 -25.21 24.97
N SER A 142 -14.63 -26.40 24.57
CA SER A 142 -15.09 -27.68 25.10
C SER A 142 -14.07 -28.28 26.08
N SER A 143 -14.51 -28.66 27.28
CA SER A 143 -13.69 -29.39 28.24
C SER A 143 -13.95 -30.89 28.13
N PHE A 144 -12.91 -31.68 27.88
CA PHE A 144 -12.97 -33.13 27.97
C PHE A 144 -12.36 -33.56 29.30
N ASN A 145 -13.15 -34.20 30.15
CA ASN A 145 -12.61 -34.85 31.33
C ASN A 145 -12.13 -36.23 30.91
N HIS A 146 -10.81 -36.41 30.80
CA HIS A 146 -10.24 -37.75 30.76
C HIS A 146 -10.42 -38.40 32.14
N ARG A 147 -11.60 -38.99 32.37
CA ARG A 147 -11.65 -40.19 33.21
C ARG A 147 -10.95 -41.29 32.41
N CYS A 148 -9.62 -41.42 32.54
CA CYS A 148 -8.96 -42.72 32.33
C CYS A 148 -9.57 -43.59 33.45
N GLU A 149 -10.65 -44.31 33.17
CA GLU A 149 -11.06 -45.40 34.03
C GLU A 149 -9.98 -46.46 33.85
N VAL A 150 -9.10 -46.61 34.85
CA VAL A 150 -8.05 -47.64 34.85
C VAL A 150 -8.71 -48.99 35.04
N ARG A 151 -9.45 -49.46 34.03
CA ARG A 151 -9.82 -50.86 33.91
C ARG A 151 -8.72 -51.50 33.08
N ALA A 152 -7.72 -52.02 33.78
CA ALA A 152 -6.57 -52.76 33.26
C ALA A 152 -5.56 -51.96 32.42
N GLY A 153 -4.79 -51.08 33.06
CA GLY A 153 -3.35 -50.96 32.78
C GLY A 153 -2.87 -50.53 31.37
N ILE A 154 -3.65 -49.79 30.58
CA ILE A 154 -3.20 -49.26 29.28
C ILE A 154 -3.66 -47.79 29.17
N CYS A 155 -2.78 -46.78 29.35
CA CYS A 155 -3.14 -45.34 29.17
C CYS A 155 -2.21 -44.57 28.20
N GLU A 156 -1.44 -45.19 27.30
CA GLU A 156 -0.64 -44.41 26.32
C GLU A 156 -1.06 -44.54 24.85
N ALA A 157 -1.55 -45.70 24.39
CA ALA A 157 -1.86 -45.88 22.96
C ALA A 157 -3.23 -45.30 22.53
N GLU A 158 -4.29 -45.50 23.32
CA GLU A 158 -5.67 -45.19 22.90
C GLU A 158 -5.98 -43.68 22.93
N CYS A 159 -5.28 -42.91 23.77
CA CYS A 159 -5.53 -41.48 23.94
C CYS A 159 -5.06 -40.65 22.72
N ALA A 160 -3.93 -41.04 22.13
CA ALA A 160 -3.41 -40.42 20.92
C ALA A 160 -4.31 -40.68 19.70
N GLU A 161 -4.87 -41.88 19.59
CA GLU A 161 -5.81 -42.24 18.52
C GLU A 161 -7.15 -41.51 18.63
N LEU A 162 -7.69 -41.34 19.85
CA LEU A 162 -8.93 -40.61 20.08
C LEU A 162 -8.79 -39.10 19.78
N LEU A 163 -7.66 -38.49 20.16
CA LEU A 163 -7.41 -37.09 19.85
C LEU A 163 -7.19 -36.89 18.34
N THR A 164 -6.43 -37.77 17.69
CA THR A 164 -6.20 -37.66 16.23
C THR A 164 -7.48 -37.86 15.43
N THR A 165 -8.33 -38.82 15.78
CA THR A 165 -9.64 -39.01 15.13
C THR A 165 -10.60 -37.84 15.36
N PHE A 166 -10.64 -37.26 16.56
CA PHE A 166 -11.43 -36.06 16.82
C PHE A 166 -11.00 -34.87 15.95
N PHE A 167 -9.68 -34.58 15.89
CA PHE A 167 -9.16 -33.49 15.08
C PHE A 167 -9.33 -33.74 13.57
N GLN A 168 -9.18 -34.99 13.10
CA GLN A 168 -9.45 -35.36 11.70
C GLN A 168 -10.91 -35.14 11.33
N LYS A 169 -11.85 -35.54 12.18
CA LYS A 169 -13.29 -35.37 11.95
C LYS A 169 -13.67 -33.89 11.87
N ARG A 170 -13.20 -33.06 12.82
CA ARG A 170 -13.43 -31.61 12.81
C ARG A 170 -12.83 -30.92 11.58
N ARG A 171 -11.69 -31.41 11.07
CA ARG A 171 -11.07 -30.88 9.85
C ARG A 171 -11.93 -31.17 8.61
N GLN A 172 -12.59 -32.32 8.54
CA GLN A 172 -13.49 -32.64 7.43
C GLN A 172 -14.77 -31.80 7.48
N GLU A 173 -15.36 -31.61 8.66
CA GLU A 173 -16.56 -30.78 8.83
C GLU A 173 -16.35 -29.31 8.45
N ASN A 174 -15.14 -28.76 8.69
CA ASN A 174 -14.80 -27.38 8.33
C ASN A 174 -14.35 -27.19 6.88
N ASN A 175 -13.94 -28.25 6.16
CA ASN A 175 -13.55 -28.16 4.75
C ASN A 175 -14.73 -28.35 3.77
N GLY A 176 -15.92 -28.73 4.28
CA GLY A 176 -17.16 -28.92 3.50
C GLY A 176 -18.12 -27.73 3.50
N LYS A 177 -17.69 -26.57 4.01
CA LYS A 177 -18.39 -25.28 3.96
C LYS A 177 -17.44 -24.23 3.39
#